data_AF-A0A8J3VJC1-F1
#
_entry.id   AF-A0A8J3VJC1-F1
#
_cell.length_a   1.000
_cell.length_b   1.000
_cell.length_c   1.000
_cell.angle_alpha   90.00
_cell.angle_beta   90.00
_cell.angle_gamma   90.00
#
_symmetry.space_group_name_H-M   'P 1'
#
loop_
_entity.id
_entity.type
_entity.pdbx_description
1 polymer ?
#
loop_
_entity_poly.entity_id
_entity_poly.type
_entity_poly.pdbx_seq_one_letter_code
_entity_poly.pdbx_strand_id
1 'polypeptide(L)' 'MLVLDDTWAQGGHAQSAALGLRDAGADKVSILTAARWLNPGFGDNSEFVSKSLTSDYNPHQCPWTGGQCPP' A
#
# COMPACT_ATOMS: atom_id res chain seq x y z
N MET A 1 -4.84 -14.27 3.67
CA MET A 1 -3.59 -13.99 4.38
C MET A 1 -3.22 -12.53 4.16
N LEU A 2 -2.83 -11.82 5.22
CA LEU A 2 -2.47 -10.40 5.18
C LEU A 2 -0.95 -10.26 5.31
N VAL A 3 -0.35 -9.52 4.39
CA VAL A 3 1.06 -9.10 4.46
C VAL A 3 1.09 -7.63 4.89
N LEU A 4 1.91 -7.33 5.88
CA LEU A 4 2.22 -5.96 6.28
C LEU A 4 3.60 -5.61 5.73
N ASP A 5 3.68 -4.50 5.01
CA ASP A 5 4.90 -3.98 4.40
C ASP A 5 5.10 -2.53 4.86
N ASP A 6 6.32 -2.14 5.23
CA ASP A 6 6.59 -0.79 5.69
C ASP A 6 6.61 0.18 4.49
N THR A 7 7.27 -0.21 3.40
CA THR A 7 7.51 0.68 2.26
C THR A 7 7.41 -0.02 0.91
N TRP A 8 6.45 0.41 0.08
CA TRP A 8 6.36 0.00 -1.32
C TRP A 8 7.18 0.94 -2.22
N ALA A 9 8.29 0.45 -2.74
CA ALA A 9 9.04 1.15 -3.80
C ALA A 9 8.60 0.69 -5.20
N GLN A 10 9.05 -0.48 -5.63
CA GLN A 10 8.72 -1.05 -6.96
C GLN A 10 7.80 -2.27 -6.87
N GLY A 11 7.50 -2.76 -5.67
CA GLY A 11 6.57 -3.88 -5.44
C GLY A 11 7.17 -5.28 -5.52
N GLY A 12 8.47 -5.44 -5.81
CA GLY A 12 9.11 -6.75 -5.94
C GLY A 12 9.01 -7.62 -4.67
N HIS A 13 9.19 -7.03 -3.48
CA HIS A 13 9.03 -7.74 -2.21
C HIS A 13 7.59 -8.18 -1.98
N ALA A 14 6.64 -7.27 -2.17
CA ALA A 14 5.21 -7.55 -2.08
C ALA A 14 4.76 -8.68 -3.02
N GLN A 15 5.22 -8.66 -4.28
CA GLN A 15 4.91 -9.71 -5.26
C GLN A 15 5.52 -11.06 -4.87
N SER A 16 6.79 -11.06 -4.44
CA SER A 16 7.48 -12.29 -4.01
C SER A 16 6.80 -12.91 -2.79
N ALA A 17 6.42 -12.09 -1.81
CA ALA A 17 5.66 -12.53 -0.66
C ALA A 17 4.30 -13.10 -1.06
N ALA A 18 3.56 -12.42 -1.94
CA ALA A 18 2.28 -12.91 -2.42
C ALA A 18 2.40 -14.30 -3.07
N LEU A 19 3.37 -14.48 -3.97
CA LEU A 19 3.62 -15.77 -4.64
C LEU A 19 3.97 -16.87 -3.64
N GLY A 20 4.90 -16.63 -2.71
CA GLY A 20 5.24 -17.61 -1.68
C GLY A 20 4.04 -18.03 -0.83
N LEU A 21 3.13 -17.10 -0.54
CA LEU A 21 1.90 -17.40 0.18
C LEU A 21 0.86 -18.16 -0.66
N ARG A 22 0.79 -17.90 -1.97
CA ARG A 22 -0.01 -18.73 -2.90
C ARG A 22 0.48 -20.16 -2.92
N ASP A 23 1.78 -20.34 -3.06
CA ASP A 23 2.41 -21.66 -3.11
C ASP A 23 2.22 -22.43 -1.79
N ALA A 24 2.17 -21.71 -0.66
CA ALA A 24 1.82 -22.27 0.65
C ALA A 24 0.31 -22.58 0.83
N GLY A 25 -0.50 -22.42 -0.21
CA GLY A 25 -1.92 -22.80 -0.21
C GLY A 25 -2.88 -21.70 0.26
N ALA A 26 -2.44 -20.45 0.39
CA ALA A 26 -3.39 -19.38 0.67
C ALA A 26 -4.36 -19.22 -0.53
N ASP A 27 -5.65 -18.98 -0.25
CA ASP A 27 -6.68 -18.73 -1.29
C ASP A 27 -6.90 -17.24 -1.60
N LYS A 28 -6.63 -16.33 -0.65
CA LYS A 28 -6.49 -14.88 -0.92
C LYS A 28 -5.29 -14.25 -0.21
N VAL A 29 -4.52 -13.38 -0.89
CA VAL A 29 -3.47 -12.55 -0.28
C VAL A 29 -3.89 -11.09 -0.42
N SER A 30 -3.79 -10.36 0.69
CA SER A 30 -3.91 -8.91 0.72
C SER A 30 -2.61 -8.33 1.24
N ILE A 31 -2.19 -7.19 0.69
CA ILE A 31 -0.98 -6.48 1.09
C ILE A 31 -1.40 -5.11 1.59
N LEU A 32 -1.01 -4.78 2.81
CA LEU A 32 -1.15 -3.46 3.39
C LEU A 32 0.24 -2.86 3.55
N THR A 33 0.50 -1.77 2.83
CA THR A 33 1.74 -1.02 2.90
C THR A 33 1.52 0.26 3.71
N ALA A 34 2.43 0.57 4.63
CA ALA A 34 2.36 1.82 5.40
C ALA A 34 2.69 3.06 4.55
N ALA A 35 3.69 2.99 3.67
CA ALA A 35 4.08 4.09 2.79
C ALA A 35 4.45 3.64 1.37
N ARG A 36 4.11 4.45 0.35
CA ARG A 36 4.58 4.26 -1.02
C ARG A 36 5.65 5.28 -1.36
N TRP A 37 6.83 4.82 -1.76
CA TRP A 37 7.89 5.69 -2.25
C TRP A 37 7.64 6.08 -3.71
N LEU A 38 7.39 7.35 -3.95
CA LEU A 38 7.10 7.88 -5.29
C LEU A 38 8.28 8.70 -5.81
N ASN A 39 8.65 8.46 -7.07
CA ASN A 39 9.50 9.38 -7.84
C ASN A 39 8.60 10.39 -8.55
N PRO A 40 8.65 11.70 -8.23
CA PRO A 40 7.81 12.70 -8.87
C PRO A 40 8.05 12.84 -10.38
N GLY A 41 9.25 12.51 -10.87
CA GLY A 41 9.58 12.59 -12.29
C GLY A 41 9.12 11.40 -13.14
N PHE A 42 8.42 10.43 -12.54
CA PHE A 42 7.95 9.23 -13.25
C PHE A 42 6.45 9.32 -13.56
N GLY A 43 6.11 9.33 -14.85
CA GLY A 43 4.72 9.39 -15.32
C GLY A 43 3.93 10.53 -14.67
N ASP A 44 2.70 10.24 -14.26
CA ASP A 44 1.79 11.24 -13.67
C ASP A 44 1.97 11.40 -12.14
N ASN A 45 3.07 10.90 -11.57
CA ASN A 45 3.28 10.96 -10.12
C ASN A 45 3.31 12.40 -9.60
N SER A 46 3.86 13.37 -10.33
CA SER A 46 3.85 14.78 -9.91
C SER A 46 2.44 15.34 -9.77
N GLU A 47 1.55 14.97 -10.69
CA GLU A 47 0.14 15.39 -10.64
C GLU A 47 -0.58 14.68 -9.49
N PHE A 48 -0.38 13.38 -9.34
CA PHE A 48 -0.94 12.61 -8.21
C PHE A 48 -0.52 13.18 -6.86
N VAL A 49 0.78 13.46 -6.67
CA VAL A 49 1.29 14.04 -5.41
C VAL A 49 0.62 15.38 -5.13
N SER A 50 0.60 16.29 -6.10
CA SER A 50 0.03 17.63 -5.90
C SER A 50 -1.48 17.66 -5.68
N LYS A 51 -2.23 16.75 -6.32
CA LYS A 51 -3.71 16.72 -6.23
C LYS A 51 -4.25 15.83 -5.12
N SER A 52 -3.56 14.74 -4.79
CA SER A 52 -4.11 13.69 -3.92
C SER A 52 -3.43 13.59 -2.55
N LEU A 53 -2.17 14.04 -2.42
CA LEU A 53 -1.44 14.00 -1.16
C LEU A 53 -1.49 15.37 -0.46
N THR A 54 -2.70 15.88 -0.25
CA THR A 54 -2.96 17.22 0.32
C THR A 54 -3.06 17.25 1.84
N SER A 55 -2.99 16.09 2.49
CA SER A 55 -3.09 15.93 3.94
C SER A 55 -1.95 15.06 4.46
N ASP A 56 -1.48 15.37 5.67
CA ASP A 56 -0.51 14.54 6.38
C ASP A 56 -1.12 13.22 6.84
N TYR A 57 -0.25 12.24 7.07
CA TYR A 57 -0.64 10.94 7.63
C TYR A 57 -1.22 11.10 9.05
N ASN A 58 -2.38 10.50 9.29
CA ASN A 58 -3.02 10.45 10.60
C ASN A 58 -3.21 8.99 11.07
N PRO A 59 -2.50 8.54 12.11
CA PRO A 59 -2.59 7.15 12.60
C PRO A 59 -3.93 6.82 13.27
N HIS A 60 -4.76 7.82 13.57
CA HIS A 60 -6.10 7.61 14.15
C HIS A 60 -7.20 7.53 13.09
N GLN A 61 -6.86 7.69 11.81
CA GLN A 61 -7.80 7.59 10.69
C GLN A 61 -7.67 6.22 10.01
N CYS A 62 -8.79 5.60 9.67
CA CYS A 62 -8.74 4.31 8.99
C CYS A 62 -8.08 4.44 7.60
N PRO A 63 -7.00 3.69 7.31
CA PRO A 63 -6.29 3.82 6.04
C PRO A 63 -7.08 3.29 4.83
N TRP A 64 -8.15 2.52 5.07
CA TRP A 64 -9.02 1.99 4.01
C TRP A 64 -10.17 2.96 3.67
N THR A 65 -10.89 3.46 4.68
CA THR A 65 -12.12 4.23 4.46
C THR A 65 -11.97 5.73 4.70
N GLY A 66 -10.87 6.18 5.32
CA GLY A 66 -10.72 7.56 5.75
C GLY A 66 -11.63 7.95 6.92
N GLY A 67 -12.40 7.02 7.49
CA GLY A 67 -13.32 7.27 8.60
C GLY A 67 -13.18 6.20 9.68
N GLN A 68 -14.30 5.71 10.18
CA GLN A 68 -14.32 4.54 11.07
C GLN A 68 -13.99 3.28 10.26
N CYS A 69 -13.09 2.43 10.77
CA CYS A 69 -12.80 1.18 10.09
C CYS A 69 -14.01 0.24 10.16
N PRO A 70 -14.34 -0.46 9.06
CA PRO A 70 -15.33 -1.53 9.09
C PRO A 70 -14.95 -2.62 10.11
N PRO A 71 -15.94 -3.29 10.73
CA PRO A 71 -15.69 -4.43 11.60
C PRO A 71 -15.08 -5.63 10.84
#